data_AF-A0A925TSL9-F1
#
_entry.id   AF-A0A925TSL9-F1
#
_cell.length_a   1.000
_cell.length_b   1.000
_cell.length_c   1.000
_cell.angle_alpha   90.00
_cell.angle_beta   90.00
_cell.angle_gamma   90.00
#
_symmetry.space_group_name_H-M   'P 1'
#
loop_
_entity.id
_entity.type
_entity.pdbx_description
1 polymer ?
#
loop_
_entity_poly.entity_id
_entity_poly.type
_entity_poly.pdbx_seq_one_letter_code
_entity_poly.pdbx_strand_id
1 'polypeptide(L)'
;MHIRSYISPKLISLFFAAVFIAAFTVALPTVLHAQFFGRNKVSYTAFDWQVLKTEHFDIYYYPEMKPLAERAAAYAEESYRFLENKFNQNISNRTPIIFYSSHLHFQQTNVTPGFIPEGVGGFFEFLKGRVVIPADGNLTQFKRVIRHELVHVFQYAKTIRVLKDHRQPPDRTLPLWLTEGHAEYWSGEVDTQSEMVIRDAVMNNYIVPLSQMQYIYGTYLMYKEGESICKFIAEKYGEEKILQLYDNFWKSSNFDDVLKLTIGKTAEEFDKEWLYSLRKKYYPNYESEDPPSQVALTITSRGFNSKPVFYKRTITPPRVLAGLASAGVSTAPDSSVREIYYISNRLGYTSLYRTTVPNDETHYAINSNPFQELPNEMIVKGEQSDEFEAFHPFQSKIDISREGILAFVTKSGENDAIHFYDLKKDEHTRTVSFNKLVSLGSVNWSPDGVSLVFSAIGRNGHSDLYLYNAQSGDLRKLTNDFYDDRDPAFSPDGKYIAFSSDRTSFGINGKYNLFLFDLETLHLA
;
A
#
# COMPACT_ATOMS: atom_id res chain seq x y z
N MET A 1 -66.30 3.06 -36.37
CA MET A 1 -67.47 3.77 -35.79
C MET A 1 -67.69 3.20 -34.39
N HIS A 2 -68.08 4.02 -33.42
CA HIS A 2 -68.31 3.69 -31.99
C HIS A 2 -67.11 3.78 -31.05
N ILE A 3 -67.21 4.25 -29.80
CA ILE A 3 -68.17 5.08 -29.04
C ILE A 3 -67.31 5.64 -27.89
N ARG A 4 -67.50 6.91 -27.53
CA ARG A 4 -66.93 7.54 -26.33
C ARG A 4 -67.69 7.11 -25.06
N SER A 5 -66.98 6.92 -23.95
CA SER A 5 -67.41 7.36 -22.60
C SER A 5 -66.20 7.29 -21.65
N TYR A 6 -65.55 8.41 -21.32
CA TYR A 6 -65.71 9.19 -20.08
C TYR A 6 -65.66 8.38 -18.77
N ILE A 7 -64.53 8.51 -18.04
CA ILE A 7 -64.45 8.42 -16.57
C ILE A 7 -63.55 9.57 -16.06
N SER A 8 -63.99 10.18 -14.96
CA SER A 8 -63.54 11.43 -14.33
C SER A 8 -62.17 11.40 -13.62
N PRO A 9 -61.52 12.57 -13.40
CA PRO A 9 -60.20 12.68 -12.78
C PRO A 9 -60.30 12.75 -11.25
N LYS A 10 -60.26 11.60 -10.57
CA LYS A 10 -60.02 11.53 -9.10
C LYS A 10 -59.57 10.15 -8.59
N LEU A 11 -58.89 9.36 -9.42
CA LEU A 11 -58.41 8.00 -9.06
C LEU A 11 -57.03 7.66 -9.69
N ILE A 12 -56.14 8.66 -9.81
CA ILE A 12 -54.74 8.49 -10.25
C ILE A 12 -53.81 9.11 -9.19
N SER A 13 -54.00 8.76 -7.92
CA SER A 13 -53.11 9.20 -6.84
C SER A 13 -52.81 8.12 -5.80
N LEU A 14 -52.97 6.84 -6.17
CA LEU A 14 -52.70 5.71 -5.26
C LEU A 14 -52.15 4.46 -5.96
N PHE A 15 -51.43 4.62 -7.08
CA PHE A 15 -50.87 3.49 -7.85
C PHE A 15 -49.40 3.63 -8.28
N PHE A 16 -48.62 4.54 -7.68
CA PHE A 16 -47.16 4.65 -7.92
C PHE A 16 -46.29 4.37 -6.69
N ALA A 17 -46.87 3.88 -5.60
CA ALA A 17 -46.15 3.56 -4.36
C ALA A 17 -45.95 2.04 -4.12
N ALA A 18 -46.24 1.16 -5.10
CA ALA A 18 -46.22 -0.29 -4.88
C ALA A 18 -45.72 -1.15 -6.05
N VAL A 19 -44.89 -0.60 -6.95
CA VAL A 19 -44.31 -1.38 -8.09
C VAL A 19 -42.77 -1.44 -8.03
N PHE A 20 -42.14 -0.98 -6.94
CA PHE A 20 -40.69 -1.17 -6.73
C PHE A 20 -40.32 -2.54 -6.14
N ILE A 21 -41.29 -3.46 -6.07
CA ILE A 21 -41.10 -4.85 -5.65
C ILE A 21 -41.79 -5.73 -6.70
N ALA A 22 -41.01 -6.59 -7.36
CA ALA A 22 -41.40 -7.61 -8.34
C ALA A 22 -41.66 -7.16 -9.80
N ALA A 23 -40.58 -6.96 -10.55
CA ALA A 23 -40.53 -7.29 -11.99
C ALA A 23 -39.08 -7.64 -12.40
N PHE A 24 -38.64 -8.79 -11.89
CA PHE A 24 -37.53 -9.56 -12.45
C PHE A 24 -37.99 -10.22 -13.77
N THR A 25 -37.02 -10.53 -14.64
CA THR A 25 -37.08 -11.37 -15.87
C THR A 25 -37.46 -10.72 -17.21
N VAL A 26 -36.49 -10.05 -17.84
CA VAL A 26 -36.14 -10.24 -19.27
C VAL A 26 -34.61 -10.22 -19.38
N ALA A 27 -34.05 -11.21 -20.06
CA ALA A 27 -32.64 -11.58 -20.08
C ALA A 27 -31.71 -10.50 -20.65
N LEU A 28 -30.84 -9.96 -19.80
CA LEU A 28 -29.59 -9.30 -20.17
C LEU A 28 -28.46 -10.32 -19.98
N PRO A 29 -27.37 -10.29 -20.79
CA PRO A 29 -26.25 -11.19 -20.61
C PRO A 29 -25.68 -10.96 -19.22
N THR A 30 -25.85 -11.95 -18.36
CA THR A 30 -25.30 -11.98 -17.02
C THR A 30 -23.79 -11.98 -17.13
N VAL A 31 -23.17 -10.81 -16.95
CA VAL A 31 -21.92 -10.81 -16.18
C VAL A 31 -22.37 -11.26 -14.79
N LEU A 32 -22.20 -12.55 -14.52
CA LEU A 32 -22.26 -13.12 -13.19
C LEU A 32 -21.37 -12.24 -12.31
N HIS A 33 -21.98 -11.29 -11.61
CA HIS A 33 -21.47 -10.85 -10.33
C HIS A 33 -21.51 -12.13 -9.52
N ALA A 34 -20.37 -12.81 -9.46
CA ALA A 34 -20.13 -13.77 -8.41
C ALA A 34 -20.45 -13.01 -7.13
N GLN A 35 -21.59 -13.33 -6.52
CA GLN A 35 -21.76 -13.06 -5.11
C GLN A 35 -20.52 -13.69 -4.47
N PHE A 36 -19.63 -12.86 -3.94
CA PHE A 36 -18.58 -13.30 -3.02
C PHE A 36 -19.32 -13.88 -1.80
N PHE A 37 -19.75 -15.13 -1.94
CA PHE A 37 -20.41 -15.92 -0.93
C PHE A 37 -19.30 -16.61 -0.14
N GLY A 38 -19.14 -16.28 1.14
CA GLY A 38 -18.42 -17.16 2.07
C GLY A 38 -17.20 -16.62 2.84
N ARG A 39 -16.89 -15.31 2.88
CA ARG A 39 -16.00 -14.78 3.93
C ARG A 39 -16.62 -13.55 4.59
N ASN A 40 -17.27 -13.76 5.73
CA ASN A 40 -17.61 -12.64 6.62
C ASN A 40 -16.33 -11.96 7.06
N LYS A 41 -16.34 -10.63 7.17
CA LYS A 41 -15.24 -9.87 7.77
C LYS A 41 -15.08 -10.32 9.22
N VAL A 42 -13.99 -11.01 9.53
CA VAL A 42 -13.73 -11.52 10.87
C VAL A 42 -13.16 -10.39 11.71
N SER A 43 -13.85 -10.09 12.82
CA SER A 43 -13.34 -9.22 13.87
C SER A 43 -12.79 -10.13 14.97
N TYR A 44 -11.48 -10.06 15.17
CA TYR A 44 -10.79 -10.82 16.20
C TYR A 44 -10.71 -10.01 17.50
N THR A 45 -10.51 -8.71 17.39
CA THR A 45 -10.22 -7.83 18.52
C THR A 45 -11.46 -7.02 18.92
N ALA A 46 -11.80 -7.05 20.21
CA ALA A 46 -12.77 -6.15 20.80
C ALA A 46 -12.05 -4.86 21.26
N PHE A 47 -12.45 -3.72 20.69
CA PHE A 47 -11.86 -2.42 21.00
C PHE A 47 -12.67 -1.68 22.08
N ASP A 48 -11.99 -1.22 23.13
CA ASP A 48 -12.56 -0.33 24.15
C ASP A 48 -12.54 1.12 23.65
N TRP A 49 -13.55 1.48 22.86
CA TRP A 49 -13.60 2.79 22.19
C TRP A 49 -13.79 3.95 23.18
N GLN A 50 -12.89 4.92 23.08
CA GLN A 50 -12.91 6.22 23.75
C GLN A 50 -13.07 7.33 22.71
N VAL A 51 -13.57 8.49 23.13
CA VAL A 51 -13.77 9.65 22.25
C VAL A 51 -13.01 10.85 22.77
N LEU A 52 -12.10 11.37 21.96
CA LEU A 52 -11.43 12.65 22.15
C LEU A 52 -12.13 13.70 21.28
N LYS A 53 -12.58 14.80 21.89
CA LYS A 53 -13.34 15.85 21.22
C LYS A 53 -12.48 17.08 21.02
N THR A 54 -12.43 17.61 19.80
CA THR A 54 -11.75 18.87 19.46
C THR A 54 -12.78 19.93 19.04
N GLU A 55 -12.38 20.98 18.34
CA GLU A 55 -13.33 21.97 17.79
C GLU A 55 -14.11 21.36 16.62
N HIS A 56 -13.41 20.73 15.69
CA HIS A 56 -13.95 20.23 14.42
C HIS A 56 -14.08 18.71 14.33
N PHE A 57 -13.63 17.95 15.33
CA PHE A 57 -13.56 16.49 15.24
C PHE A 57 -14.06 15.76 16.50
N ASP A 58 -14.65 14.60 16.28
CA ASP A 58 -14.87 13.56 17.29
C ASP A 58 -13.97 12.36 16.94
N ILE A 59 -12.92 12.14 17.73
CA ILE A 59 -11.85 11.18 17.45
C ILE A 59 -12.04 9.92 18.28
N TYR A 60 -12.25 8.79 17.62
CA TYR A 60 -12.44 7.47 18.22
C TYR A 60 -11.10 6.73 18.24
N TYR A 61 -10.70 6.26 19.43
CA TYR A 61 -9.44 5.53 19.68
C TYR A 61 -9.63 4.56 20.86
N TYR A 62 -8.63 3.73 21.18
CA TYR A 62 -8.63 2.88 22.38
C TYR A 62 -7.48 3.27 23.33
N PRO A 63 -7.56 2.99 24.65
CA PRO A 63 -6.71 3.60 25.69
C PRO A 63 -5.20 3.56 25.41
N GLU A 64 -4.71 2.46 24.84
CA GLU A 64 -3.29 2.27 24.50
C GLU A 64 -2.78 3.31 23.48
N MET A 65 -3.65 3.87 22.66
CA MET A 65 -3.34 4.87 21.63
C MET A 65 -3.45 6.31 22.11
N LYS A 66 -3.81 6.58 23.36
CA LYS A 66 -4.10 7.94 23.83
C LYS A 66 -3.04 8.99 23.42
N PRO A 67 -1.72 8.75 23.59
CA PRO A 67 -0.70 9.72 23.17
C PRO A 67 -0.70 9.99 21.66
N LEU A 68 -0.94 8.95 20.86
CA LEU A 68 -1.02 9.06 19.40
C LEU A 68 -2.30 9.79 18.97
N ALA A 69 -3.44 9.51 19.61
CA ALA A 69 -4.72 10.18 19.36
C ALA A 69 -4.66 11.69 19.66
N GLU A 70 -3.96 12.09 20.73
CA GLU A 70 -3.73 13.51 21.06
C GLU A 70 -2.88 14.22 19.99
N ARG A 71 -1.86 13.56 19.44
CA ARG A 71 -1.08 14.10 18.31
C ARG A 71 -1.92 14.17 17.04
N ALA A 72 -2.68 13.12 16.76
CA ALA A 72 -3.58 13.04 15.61
C ALA A 72 -4.61 14.18 15.63
N ALA A 73 -5.16 14.49 16.81
CA ALA A 73 -6.06 15.61 17.03
C ALA A 73 -5.43 16.95 16.63
N ALA A 74 -4.17 17.18 17.05
CA ALA A 74 -3.44 18.38 16.66
C ALA A 74 -3.22 18.46 15.13
N TYR A 75 -2.84 17.34 14.49
CA TYR A 75 -2.65 17.27 13.03
C TYR A 75 -3.95 17.46 12.24
N ALA A 76 -5.07 16.93 12.74
CA ALA A 76 -6.38 17.10 12.14
C ALA A 76 -6.82 18.56 12.21
N GLU A 77 -6.68 19.21 13.36
CA GLU A 77 -7.02 20.64 13.53
C GLU A 77 -6.10 21.57 12.71
N GLU A 78 -4.81 21.27 12.62
CA GLU A 78 -3.90 21.98 11.72
C GLU A 78 -4.34 21.85 10.26
N SER A 79 -4.66 20.62 9.83
CA SER A 79 -5.09 20.34 8.46
C SER A 79 -6.45 20.96 8.16
N TYR A 80 -7.38 20.98 9.12
CA TYR A 80 -8.65 21.68 8.99
C TYR A 80 -8.45 23.16 8.68
N ARG A 81 -7.64 23.87 9.49
CA ARG A 81 -7.37 25.30 9.26
C ARG A 81 -6.70 25.56 7.91
N PHE A 82 -5.78 24.69 7.51
CA PHE A 82 -5.17 24.77 6.18
C PHE A 82 -6.21 24.63 5.06
N LEU A 83 -7.09 23.63 5.15
CA LEU A 83 -8.09 23.32 4.14
C LEU A 83 -9.26 24.31 4.13
N GLU A 84 -9.68 24.82 5.28
CA GLU A 84 -10.67 25.88 5.40
C GLU A 84 -10.23 27.12 4.63
N ASN A 85 -8.97 27.53 4.79
CA ASN A 85 -8.40 28.63 4.03
C ASN A 85 -8.29 28.32 2.53
N LYS A 86 -7.79 27.13 2.17
CA LYS A 86 -7.63 26.72 0.76
C LYS A 86 -8.96 26.66 0.01
N PHE A 87 -9.97 26.03 0.60
CA PHE A 87 -11.31 25.89 0.00
C PHE A 87 -12.21 27.12 0.20
N ASN A 88 -11.85 28.02 1.12
CA ASN A 88 -12.67 29.16 1.55
C ASN A 88 -14.09 28.72 1.97
N GLN A 89 -14.18 27.65 2.77
CA GLN A 89 -15.44 27.09 3.27
C GLN A 89 -15.23 26.44 4.64
N ASN A 90 -16.28 26.43 5.46
CA ASN A 90 -16.29 25.74 6.74
C ASN A 90 -17.13 24.45 6.68
N ILE A 91 -16.83 23.51 7.57
CA ILE A 91 -17.64 22.29 7.79
C ILE A 91 -18.41 22.46 9.08
N SER A 92 -19.74 22.40 8.99
CA SER A 92 -20.63 22.80 10.09
C SER A 92 -20.73 21.78 11.22
N ASN A 93 -20.49 20.50 10.91
CA ASN A 93 -20.57 19.39 11.86
C ASN A 93 -19.18 18.88 12.17
N ARG A 94 -18.99 18.36 13.39
CA ARG A 94 -17.74 17.67 13.73
C ARG A 94 -17.61 16.41 12.89
N THR A 95 -16.47 16.28 12.22
CA THR A 95 -16.17 15.10 11.40
C THR A 95 -15.70 13.97 12.34
N PRO A 96 -16.36 12.80 12.33
CA PRO A 96 -15.86 11.64 13.06
C PRO A 96 -14.57 11.12 12.43
N ILE A 97 -13.53 10.93 13.24
CA ILE A 97 -12.29 10.27 12.81
C ILE A 97 -12.10 9.00 13.64
N ILE A 98 -11.86 7.86 13.01
CA ILE A 98 -11.64 6.58 13.68
C ILE A 98 -10.19 6.15 13.44
N PHE A 99 -9.42 6.04 14.53
CA PHE A 99 -8.02 5.64 14.49
C PHE A 99 -7.81 4.20 14.90
N TYR A 100 -6.87 3.55 14.22
CA TYR A 100 -6.36 2.22 14.54
C TYR A 100 -4.84 2.27 14.69
N SER A 101 -4.26 1.50 15.61
CA SER A 101 -2.80 1.52 15.87
C SER A 101 -1.99 0.82 14.80
N SER A 102 -2.62 0.03 13.94
CA SER A 102 -1.98 -0.73 12.87
C SER A 102 -2.95 -0.95 11.72
N HIS A 103 -2.40 -1.28 10.55
CA HIS A 103 -3.19 -1.68 9.39
C HIS A 103 -4.04 -2.93 9.65
N LEU A 104 -3.53 -3.90 10.43
CA LEU A 104 -4.26 -5.12 10.80
C LEU A 104 -5.50 -4.86 11.65
N HIS A 105 -5.46 -3.88 12.56
CA HIS A 105 -6.65 -3.48 13.31
C HIS A 105 -7.63 -2.72 12.40
N PHE A 106 -7.12 -1.87 11.50
CA PHE A 106 -7.91 -1.13 10.54
C PHE A 106 -8.67 -2.04 9.56
N GLN A 107 -8.04 -3.12 9.11
CA GLN A 107 -8.69 -4.16 8.30
C GLN A 107 -9.89 -4.80 9.00
N GLN A 108 -10.03 -4.73 10.32
CA GLN A 108 -11.17 -5.26 11.07
C GLN A 108 -12.33 -4.25 11.21
N THR A 109 -12.23 -3.05 10.63
CA THR A 109 -13.25 -2.01 10.79
C THR A 109 -14.61 -2.40 10.22
N ASN A 110 -15.69 -2.11 10.96
CA ASN A 110 -17.07 -2.29 10.49
C ASN A 110 -17.63 -1.06 9.76
N VAL A 111 -16.79 -0.04 9.51
CA VAL A 111 -17.21 1.17 8.80
C VAL A 111 -17.59 0.87 7.35
N THR A 112 -16.83 -0.03 6.70
CA THR A 112 -17.07 -0.53 5.34
C THR A 112 -17.24 -2.05 5.37
N PRO A 113 -18.22 -2.61 4.63
CA PRO A 113 -18.44 -4.06 4.59
C PRO A 113 -17.36 -4.82 3.80
N GLY A 114 -16.57 -4.12 2.97
CA GLY A 114 -15.51 -4.72 2.15
C GLY A 114 -14.23 -5.01 2.91
N PHE A 115 -13.39 -5.86 2.30
CA PHE A 115 -11.99 -6.02 2.68
C PHE A 115 -11.19 -4.79 2.31
N ILE A 116 -10.24 -4.42 3.17
CA ILE A 116 -9.37 -3.28 2.95
C ILE A 116 -7.98 -3.81 2.57
N PRO A 117 -7.50 -3.55 1.34
CA PRO A 117 -6.16 -3.95 0.93
C PRO A 117 -5.04 -3.35 1.80
N GLU A 118 -3.88 -4.01 1.86
CA GLU A 118 -2.65 -3.48 2.50
C GLU A 118 -2.21 -2.10 1.99
N GLY A 119 -2.54 -1.75 0.74
CA GLY A 119 -2.16 -0.48 0.14
C GLY A 119 -3.04 0.72 0.52
N VAL A 120 -4.12 0.54 1.29
CA VAL A 120 -5.05 1.63 1.64
C VAL A 120 -4.58 2.33 2.91
N GLY A 121 -4.04 3.55 2.78
CA GLY A 121 -3.53 4.32 3.92
C GLY A 121 -4.62 4.92 4.82
N GLY A 122 -5.86 5.00 4.34
CA GLY A 122 -7.02 5.60 5.01
C GLY A 122 -8.21 5.61 4.06
N PHE A 123 -9.40 5.98 4.54
CA PHE A 123 -10.49 6.36 3.65
C PHE A 123 -11.52 7.29 4.32
N PHE A 124 -12.19 8.07 3.48
CA PHE A 124 -13.39 8.83 3.81
C PHE A 124 -14.67 8.11 3.36
N GLU A 125 -15.59 7.90 4.30
CA GLU A 125 -16.85 7.22 4.11
C GLU A 125 -17.99 8.24 3.96
N PHE A 126 -18.54 8.36 2.75
CA PHE A 126 -19.45 9.43 2.36
C PHE A 126 -20.83 9.43 3.04
N LEU A 127 -21.40 8.26 3.41
CA LEU A 127 -22.76 8.16 3.94
C LEU A 127 -22.90 8.78 5.33
N LYS A 128 -21.91 8.54 6.20
CA LYS A 128 -21.89 9.11 7.56
C LYS A 128 -20.80 10.17 7.74
N GLY A 129 -20.04 10.49 6.68
CA GLY A 129 -18.98 11.49 6.70
C GLY A 129 -17.84 11.13 7.66
N ARG A 130 -17.45 9.86 7.73
CA ARG A 130 -16.45 9.35 8.69
C ARG A 130 -15.10 9.20 8.01
N VAL A 131 -14.05 9.64 8.66
CA VAL A 131 -12.66 9.37 8.25
C VAL A 131 -12.13 8.19 9.06
N VAL A 132 -11.46 7.24 8.40
CA VAL A 132 -10.89 6.06 9.07
C VAL A 132 -9.43 5.91 8.67
N ILE A 133 -8.53 5.88 9.65
CA ILE A 133 -7.09 5.94 9.39
C ILE A 133 -6.33 4.95 10.32
N PRO A 134 -5.52 4.03 9.76
CA PRO A 134 -4.48 3.32 10.51
C PRO A 134 -3.26 4.18 10.80
N ALA A 135 -2.57 3.88 11.89
CA ALA A 135 -1.19 4.25 12.11
C ALA A 135 -0.26 3.14 11.59
N ASP A 136 0.93 3.53 11.14
CA ASP A 136 1.97 2.66 10.59
C ASP A 136 3.32 2.83 11.30
N GLY A 137 3.33 3.54 12.44
CA GLY A 137 4.55 3.93 13.15
C GLY A 137 5.19 5.23 12.66
N ASN A 138 4.84 5.70 11.45
CA ASN A 138 5.42 6.89 10.83
C ASN A 138 4.54 8.12 11.07
N LEU A 139 4.96 8.99 12.00
CA LEU A 139 4.15 10.17 12.35
C LEU A 139 4.00 11.17 11.20
N THR A 140 4.99 11.28 10.32
CA THR A 140 4.92 12.19 9.17
C THR A 140 3.92 11.69 8.14
N GLN A 141 3.95 10.39 7.83
CA GLN A 141 2.97 9.79 6.92
C GLN A 141 1.57 9.77 7.53
N PHE A 142 1.46 9.48 8.82
CA PHE A 142 0.20 9.58 9.54
C PHE A 142 -0.41 10.98 9.46
N LYS A 143 0.41 12.04 9.62
CA LYS A 143 -0.02 13.44 9.40
C LYS A 143 -0.46 13.69 7.95
N ARG A 144 0.29 13.20 6.97
CA ARG A 144 -0.03 13.34 5.54
C ARG A 144 -1.36 12.67 5.21
N VAL A 145 -1.59 11.45 5.67
CA VAL A 145 -2.83 10.69 5.47
C VAL A 145 -4.02 11.42 6.11
N ILE A 146 -3.88 11.93 7.35
CA ILE A 146 -4.94 12.75 7.96
C ILE A 146 -5.30 13.93 7.05
N ARG A 147 -4.31 14.64 6.51
CA ARG A 147 -4.58 15.74 5.58
C ARG A 147 -5.24 15.27 4.30
N HIS A 148 -4.75 14.19 3.70
CA HIS A 148 -5.30 13.57 2.49
C HIS A 148 -6.81 13.27 2.67
N GLU A 149 -7.18 12.56 3.72
CA GLU A 149 -8.59 12.20 3.97
C GLU A 149 -9.45 13.43 4.26
N LEU A 150 -8.90 14.44 4.94
CA LEU A 150 -9.60 15.69 5.15
C LEU A 150 -9.78 16.48 3.85
N VAL A 151 -8.88 16.38 2.86
CA VAL A 151 -9.12 16.96 1.54
C VAL A 151 -10.40 16.38 0.95
N HIS A 152 -10.64 15.07 1.06
CA HIS A 152 -11.91 14.46 0.60
C HIS A 152 -13.14 14.99 1.31
N VAL A 153 -13.07 15.24 2.62
CA VAL A 153 -14.17 15.88 3.39
C VAL A 153 -14.55 17.23 2.77
N PHE A 154 -13.55 18.08 2.49
CA PHE A 154 -13.77 19.40 1.89
C PHE A 154 -14.18 19.32 0.40
N GLN A 155 -13.59 18.40 -0.37
CA GLN A 155 -13.99 18.13 -1.76
C GLN A 155 -15.47 17.74 -1.84
N TYR A 156 -15.91 16.83 -0.96
CA TYR A 156 -17.29 16.39 -0.89
C TYR A 156 -18.22 17.54 -0.53
N ALA A 157 -17.90 18.32 0.52
CA ALA A 157 -18.67 19.48 0.92
C ALA A 157 -18.81 20.52 -0.21
N LYS A 158 -17.72 20.83 -0.91
CA LYS A 158 -17.73 21.78 -2.04
C LYS A 158 -18.57 21.24 -3.21
N THR A 159 -18.36 19.98 -3.58
CA THR A 159 -19.04 19.36 -4.72
C THR A 159 -20.55 19.30 -4.50
N ILE A 160 -20.99 18.84 -3.32
CA ILE A 160 -22.41 18.79 -2.97
C ILE A 160 -23.02 20.19 -2.95
N ARG A 161 -22.31 21.20 -2.41
CA ARG A 161 -22.77 22.59 -2.45
C ARG A 161 -22.95 23.09 -3.88
N VAL A 162 -21.95 22.91 -4.75
CA VAL A 162 -22.01 23.34 -6.15
C VAL A 162 -23.17 22.66 -6.88
N LEU A 163 -23.32 21.34 -6.75
CA LEU A 163 -24.42 20.62 -7.38
C LEU A 163 -25.78 21.10 -6.86
N LYS A 164 -25.91 21.32 -5.55
CA LYS A 164 -27.15 21.82 -4.92
C LYS A 164 -27.50 23.23 -5.40
N ASP A 165 -26.54 24.16 -5.41
CA ASP A 165 -26.74 25.56 -5.82
C ASP A 165 -27.20 25.64 -7.29
N HIS A 166 -26.81 24.67 -8.12
CA HIS A 166 -27.16 24.57 -9.53
C HIS A 166 -28.24 23.52 -9.84
N ARG A 167 -28.94 22.99 -8.81
CA ARG A 167 -30.04 22.01 -8.94
C ARG A 167 -29.68 20.76 -9.75
N GLN A 168 -28.43 20.31 -9.63
CA GLN A 168 -27.95 19.09 -10.26
C GLN A 168 -28.13 17.88 -9.31
N PRO A 169 -28.24 16.65 -9.87
CA PRO A 169 -28.29 15.43 -9.08
C PRO A 169 -27.04 15.27 -8.17
N PRO A 170 -27.20 14.88 -6.90
CA PRO A 170 -26.09 14.78 -5.94
C PRO A 170 -25.23 13.53 -6.12
N ASP A 171 -25.69 12.55 -6.90
CA ASP A 171 -24.99 11.30 -7.24
C ASP A 171 -23.94 11.48 -8.34
N ARG A 172 -23.81 12.70 -8.88
CA ARG A 172 -22.84 13.02 -9.91
C ARG A 172 -21.42 13.08 -9.34
N THR A 173 -20.52 12.25 -9.88
CA THR A 173 -19.15 12.08 -9.37
C THR A 173 -18.10 12.74 -10.26
N LEU A 174 -17.10 13.34 -9.62
CA LEU A 174 -15.89 13.82 -10.30
C LEU A 174 -15.02 12.64 -10.76
N PRO A 175 -14.16 12.84 -11.78
CA PRO A 175 -13.18 11.84 -12.15
C PRO A 175 -12.28 11.47 -10.97
N LEU A 176 -12.03 10.17 -10.78
CA LEU A 176 -11.26 9.66 -9.65
C LEU A 176 -9.82 10.21 -9.63
N TRP A 177 -9.17 10.34 -10.80
CA TRP A 177 -7.82 10.93 -10.88
C TRP A 177 -7.77 12.35 -10.30
N LEU A 178 -8.86 13.13 -10.40
CA LEU A 178 -8.90 14.50 -9.91
C LEU A 178 -9.13 14.51 -8.40
N THR A 179 -10.02 13.67 -7.87
CA THR A 179 -10.29 13.62 -6.43
C THR A 179 -9.08 13.09 -5.67
N GLU A 180 -8.50 11.98 -6.12
CA GLU A 180 -7.32 11.36 -5.51
C GLU A 180 -6.07 12.21 -5.74
N GLY A 181 -5.84 12.65 -6.98
CA GLY A 181 -4.68 13.46 -7.33
C GLY A 181 -4.63 14.80 -6.59
N HIS A 182 -5.80 15.44 -6.39
CA HIS A 182 -5.91 16.66 -5.60
C HIS A 182 -5.68 16.39 -4.11
N ALA A 183 -6.20 15.29 -3.58
CA ALA A 183 -5.96 14.89 -2.19
C ALA A 183 -4.48 14.61 -1.93
N GLU A 184 -3.81 13.87 -2.82
CA GLU A 184 -2.36 13.67 -2.77
C GLU A 184 -1.60 14.99 -2.83
N TYR A 185 -1.88 15.83 -3.83
CA TYR A 185 -1.19 17.10 -4.05
C TYR A 185 -1.29 18.06 -2.85
N TRP A 186 -2.45 18.12 -2.17
CA TRP A 186 -2.65 18.98 -1.00
C TRP A 186 -2.32 18.31 0.34
N SER A 187 -1.97 17.02 0.34
CA SER A 187 -1.59 16.31 1.57
C SER A 187 -0.17 16.65 2.04
N GLY A 188 0.73 17.04 1.14
CA GLY A 188 2.11 17.40 1.48
C GLY A 188 3.02 17.61 0.27
N GLU A 189 4.33 17.67 0.49
CA GLU A 189 5.31 17.68 -0.60
C GLU A 189 5.27 16.36 -1.39
N VAL A 190 5.59 16.39 -2.68
CA VAL A 190 5.68 15.17 -3.49
C VAL A 190 6.67 14.21 -2.85
N ASP A 191 6.20 13.01 -2.50
CA ASP A 191 7.04 12.02 -1.86
C ASP A 191 8.01 11.37 -2.87
N THR A 192 9.08 10.75 -2.34
CA THR A 192 10.09 10.09 -3.19
C THR A 192 9.54 8.91 -3.98
N GLN A 193 8.44 8.30 -3.54
CA GLN A 193 7.81 7.18 -4.21
C GLN A 193 7.03 7.66 -5.44
N SER A 194 6.29 8.76 -5.33
CA SER A 194 5.64 9.47 -6.45
C SER A 194 6.67 9.85 -7.51
N GLU A 195 7.79 10.46 -7.10
CA GLU A 195 8.86 10.85 -8.02
C GLU A 195 9.47 9.63 -8.71
N MET A 196 9.71 8.54 -7.97
CA MET A 196 10.22 7.28 -8.52
C MET A 196 9.27 6.67 -9.55
N VAL A 197 7.96 6.60 -9.23
CA VAL A 197 6.93 5.97 -10.08
C VAL A 197 6.73 6.77 -11.36
N ILE A 198 6.63 8.10 -11.26
CA ILE A 198 6.45 8.95 -12.45
C ILE A 198 7.70 8.94 -13.32
N ARG A 199 8.90 8.97 -12.73
CA ARG A 199 10.16 8.81 -13.49
C ARG A 199 10.18 7.48 -14.23
N ASP A 200 9.88 6.38 -13.54
CA ASP A 200 9.86 5.05 -14.14
C ASP A 200 8.83 4.94 -15.27
N ALA A 201 7.62 5.46 -15.07
CA ALA A 201 6.55 5.49 -16.08
C ALA A 201 6.93 6.25 -17.35
N VAL A 202 7.65 7.37 -17.19
CA VAL A 202 8.11 8.18 -18.31
C VAL A 202 9.27 7.52 -19.03
N MET A 203 10.25 6.99 -18.31
CA MET A 203 11.44 6.36 -18.92
C MET A 203 11.07 5.03 -19.59
N ASN A 204 10.20 4.22 -18.98
CA ASN A 204 9.77 2.93 -19.57
C ASN A 204 8.51 3.05 -20.45
N ASN A 205 8.10 4.27 -20.80
CA ASN A 205 7.02 4.57 -21.75
C ASN A 205 5.68 3.85 -21.44
N TYR A 206 5.28 3.87 -20.17
CA TYR A 206 3.97 3.35 -19.73
C TYR A 206 3.09 4.40 -19.04
N ILE A 207 3.49 5.67 -19.04
CA ILE A 207 2.65 6.80 -18.60
C ILE A 207 1.34 6.83 -19.40
N VAL A 208 0.20 7.04 -18.72
CA VAL A 208 -1.12 7.09 -19.36
C VAL A 208 -1.57 8.55 -19.54
N PRO A 209 -1.92 8.97 -20.76
CA PRO A 209 -2.48 10.31 -20.99
C PRO A 209 -3.79 10.53 -20.20
N LEU A 210 -4.09 11.78 -19.82
CA LEU A 210 -5.33 12.15 -19.14
C LEU A 210 -6.58 11.76 -19.94
N SER A 211 -6.53 11.87 -21.27
CA SER A 211 -7.61 11.42 -22.17
C SER A 211 -7.92 9.91 -22.09
N GLN A 212 -7.04 9.13 -21.46
CA GLN A 212 -7.05 7.68 -21.39
C GLN A 212 -7.00 7.13 -19.96
N MET A 213 -7.19 8.00 -18.96
CA MET A 213 -7.04 7.68 -17.54
C MET A 213 -7.93 6.53 -17.05
N GLN A 214 -9.03 6.23 -17.77
CA GLN A 214 -9.91 5.09 -17.49
C GLN A 214 -9.20 3.72 -17.56
N TYR A 215 -8.12 3.58 -18.34
CA TYR A 215 -7.41 2.29 -18.47
C TYR A 215 -6.65 1.89 -17.21
N ILE A 216 -6.35 2.85 -16.35
CA ILE A 216 -5.64 2.63 -15.09
C ILE A 216 -6.51 2.99 -13.88
N TYR A 217 -7.84 3.00 -14.07
CA TYR A 217 -8.80 3.38 -13.03
C TYR A 217 -8.56 2.64 -11.71
N GLY A 218 -8.41 3.39 -10.62
CA GLY A 218 -8.23 2.84 -9.28
C GLY A 218 -6.86 2.20 -9.01
N THR A 219 -5.93 2.26 -9.97
CA THR A 219 -4.56 1.75 -9.75
C THR A 219 -3.71 2.76 -9.01
N TYR A 220 -2.67 2.29 -8.34
CA TYR A 220 -1.67 3.14 -7.69
C TYR A 220 -1.01 4.14 -8.68
N LEU A 221 -0.80 3.72 -9.94
CA LEU A 221 -0.27 4.60 -10.99
C LEU A 221 -1.20 5.80 -11.25
N MET A 222 -2.52 5.58 -11.32
CA MET A 222 -3.49 6.66 -11.56
C MET A 222 -3.46 7.71 -10.45
N TYR A 223 -3.26 7.30 -9.19
CA TYR A 223 -3.18 8.23 -8.07
C TYR A 223 -1.95 9.13 -8.22
N LYS A 224 -0.79 8.55 -8.57
CA LYS A 224 0.45 9.29 -8.76
C LYS A 224 0.44 10.15 -10.04
N GLU A 225 -0.18 9.68 -11.12
CA GLU A 225 -0.42 10.50 -12.31
C GLU A 225 -1.39 11.65 -12.01
N GLY A 226 -2.44 11.40 -11.21
CA GLY A 226 -3.36 12.44 -10.74
C GLY A 226 -2.66 13.52 -9.91
N GLU A 227 -1.78 13.15 -8.98
CA GLU A 227 -0.94 14.07 -8.21
C GLU A 227 -0.06 14.92 -9.14
N SER A 228 0.61 14.27 -10.10
CA SER A 228 1.45 14.91 -11.12
C SER A 228 0.65 15.89 -11.99
N ILE A 229 -0.55 15.52 -12.41
CA ILE A 229 -1.45 16.36 -13.21
C ILE A 229 -1.92 17.57 -12.40
N CYS A 230 -2.35 17.39 -11.15
CA CYS A 230 -2.78 18.50 -10.29
C CYS A 230 -1.63 19.49 -10.04
N LYS A 231 -0.42 18.97 -9.79
CA LYS A 231 0.79 19.78 -9.67
C LYS A 231 1.09 20.54 -10.97
N PHE A 232 1.02 19.88 -12.12
CA PHE A 232 1.23 20.54 -13.41
C PHE A 232 0.18 21.63 -13.66
N ILE A 233 -1.09 21.39 -13.30
CA ILE A 233 -2.14 22.41 -13.38
C ILE A 233 -1.78 23.63 -12.54
N ALA A 234 -1.38 23.41 -11.30
CA ALA A 234 -1.02 24.48 -10.38
C ALA A 234 0.19 25.29 -10.87
N GLU A 235 1.24 24.63 -11.34
CA GLU A 235 2.47 25.27 -11.82
C GLU A 235 2.27 26.00 -13.15
N LYS A 236 1.47 25.45 -14.06
CA LYS A 236 1.32 25.96 -15.43
C LYS A 236 0.18 26.97 -15.58
N TYR A 237 -0.96 26.72 -14.93
CA TYR A 237 -2.20 27.47 -15.12
C TYR A 237 -2.68 28.20 -13.86
N GLY A 238 -2.06 27.96 -12.71
CA GLY A 238 -2.45 28.52 -11.41
C GLY A 238 -3.17 27.51 -10.53
N GLU A 239 -2.85 27.48 -9.24
CA GLU A 239 -3.43 26.53 -8.27
C GLU A 239 -4.95 26.67 -8.14
N GLU A 240 -5.47 27.89 -8.29
CA GLU A 240 -6.91 28.19 -8.23
C GLU A 240 -7.71 27.44 -9.30
N LYS A 241 -7.07 27.05 -10.41
CA LYS A 241 -7.71 26.28 -11.47
C LYS A 241 -8.21 24.93 -11.00
N ILE A 242 -7.55 24.32 -10.02
CA ILE A 242 -8.00 23.05 -9.44
C ILE A 242 -9.39 23.25 -8.85
N LEU A 243 -9.60 24.26 -7.98
CA LEU A 243 -10.91 24.54 -7.39
C LEU A 243 -11.95 25.01 -8.41
N GLN A 244 -11.54 25.73 -9.46
CA GLN A 244 -12.44 26.11 -10.54
C GLN A 244 -13.00 24.91 -11.31
N LEU A 245 -12.28 23.77 -11.38
CA LEU A 245 -12.82 22.53 -11.96
C LEU A 245 -14.03 22.03 -11.16
N TYR A 246 -13.98 22.13 -9.83
CA TYR A 246 -15.12 21.78 -8.96
C TYR A 246 -16.27 22.79 -9.16
N ASP A 247 -15.97 24.09 -9.21
CA ASP A 247 -16.99 25.15 -9.39
C ASP A 247 -17.68 25.09 -10.76
N ASN A 248 -16.96 24.64 -11.80
CA ASN A 248 -17.49 24.48 -13.14
C ASN A 248 -18.08 23.10 -13.40
N PHE A 249 -17.95 22.15 -12.45
CA PHE A 249 -18.34 20.76 -12.66
C PHE A 249 -19.79 20.61 -13.10
N TRP A 250 -20.71 21.40 -12.53
CA TRP A 250 -22.13 21.35 -12.88
C TRP A 250 -22.44 21.67 -14.35
N LYS A 251 -21.55 22.34 -15.09
CA LYS A 251 -21.82 22.94 -16.42
C LYS A 251 -21.95 21.93 -17.56
N SER A 252 -21.26 20.79 -17.50
CA SER A 252 -21.36 19.72 -18.51
C SER A 252 -21.14 18.37 -17.85
N SER A 253 -21.88 17.33 -18.25
CA SER A 253 -21.68 15.95 -17.79
C SER A 253 -20.41 15.31 -18.36
N ASN A 254 -19.87 15.84 -19.46
CA ASN A 254 -18.58 15.43 -19.99
C ASN A 254 -17.47 16.25 -19.33
N PHE A 255 -16.54 15.58 -18.66
CA PHE A 255 -15.46 16.26 -17.96
C PHE A 255 -14.49 17.00 -18.91
N ASP A 256 -14.33 16.53 -20.15
CA ASP A 256 -13.49 17.23 -21.14
C ASP A 256 -14.00 18.66 -21.43
N ASP A 257 -15.32 18.85 -21.46
CA ASP A 257 -15.91 20.18 -21.60
C ASP A 257 -15.61 21.05 -20.37
N VAL A 258 -15.65 20.48 -19.16
CA VAL A 258 -15.33 21.18 -17.91
C VAL A 258 -13.86 21.59 -17.89
N LEU A 259 -12.97 20.70 -18.32
CA LEU A 259 -11.54 20.96 -18.47
C LEU A 259 -11.31 22.09 -19.48
N LYS A 260 -11.95 22.03 -20.64
CA LYS A 260 -11.86 23.06 -21.68
C LYS A 260 -12.38 24.41 -21.22
N LEU A 261 -13.49 24.45 -20.49
CA LEU A 261 -14.06 25.68 -19.92
C LEU A 261 -13.14 26.31 -18.86
N THR A 262 -12.38 25.50 -18.12
CA THR A 262 -11.62 25.95 -16.95
C THR A 262 -10.16 26.28 -17.29
N ILE A 263 -9.51 25.37 -18.03
CA ILE A 263 -8.10 25.40 -18.43
C ILE A 263 -7.93 25.98 -19.84
N GLY A 264 -8.98 25.98 -20.66
CA GLY A 264 -8.92 26.46 -22.05
C GLY A 264 -8.42 25.41 -23.04
N LYS A 265 -8.35 24.13 -22.63
CA LYS A 265 -7.78 23.02 -23.39
C LYS A 265 -8.65 21.77 -23.30
N THR A 266 -8.76 21.02 -24.39
CA THR A 266 -9.26 19.63 -24.31
C THR A 266 -8.21 18.74 -23.62
N ALA A 267 -8.61 17.56 -23.18
CA ALA A 267 -7.74 16.56 -22.57
C ALA A 267 -6.58 16.19 -23.52
N GLU A 268 -6.85 16.03 -24.82
CA GLU A 268 -5.81 15.75 -25.82
C GLU A 268 -4.79 16.89 -25.99
N GLU A 269 -5.24 18.15 -25.90
CA GLU A 269 -4.33 19.30 -25.95
C GLU A 269 -3.52 19.43 -24.67
N PHE A 270 -4.16 19.20 -23.53
CA PHE A 270 -3.52 19.18 -22.21
C PHE A 270 -2.45 18.07 -22.14
N ASP A 271 -2.75 16.88 -22.65
CA ASP A 271 -1.84 15.73 -22.69
C ASP A 271 -0.52 16.07 -23.38
N LYS A 272 -0.58 16.81 -24.49
CA LYS A 272 0.63 17.23 -25.22
C LYS A 272 1.54 18.09 -24.34
N GLU A 273 0.98 19.02 -23.57
CA GLU A 273 1.75 19.92 -22.71
C GLU A 273 2.29 19.19 -21.47
N TRP A 274 1.44 18.42 -20.79
CA TRP A 274 1.82 17.67 -19.59
C TRP A 274 2.88 16.61 -19.90
N LEU A 275 2.65 15.75 -20.90
CA LEU A 275 3.62 14.71 -21.29
C LEU A 275 4.93 15.32 -21.78
N TYR A 276 4.88 16.43 -22.53
CA TYR A 276 6.09 17.14 -22.93
C TYR A 276 6.88 17.64 -21.71
N SER A 277 6.21 18.17 -20.69
CA SER A 277 6.87 18.62 -19.46
C SER A 277 7.58 17.48 -18.71
N LEU A 278 6.95 16.31 -18.64
CA LEU A 278 7.53 15.12 -18.01
C LEU A 278 8.75 14.62 -18.79
N ARG A 279 8.63 14.50 -20.11
CA ARG A 279 9.76 14.10 -20.98
C ARG A 279 10.93 15.07 -20.85
N LYS A 280 10.66 16.38 -20.82
CA LYS A 280 11.69 17.40 -20.63
C LYS A 280 12.39 17.27 -19.28
N LYS A 281 11.68 16.83 -18.24
CA LYS A 281 12.24 16.60 -16.90
C LYS A 281 13.10 15.33 -16.84
N TYR A 282 12.63 14.21 -17.41
CA TYR A 282 13.24 12.89 -17.15
C TYR A 282 14.13 12.35 -18.27
N TYR A 283 13.91 12.71 -19.53
CA TYR A 283 14.72 12.19 -20.62
C TYR A 283 16.22 12.55 -20.56
N PRO A 284 16.63 13.71 -20.02
CA PRO A 284 18.06 13.98 -19.84
C PRO A 284 18.81 12.92 -19.02
N ASN A 285 18.14 12.17 -18.15
CA ASN A 285 18.78 11.12 -17.35
C ASN A 285 19.37 9.98 -18.19
N TYR A 286 18.87 9.75 -19.42
CA TYR A 286 19.43 8.74 -20.33
C TYR A 286 20.88 9.02 -20.76
N GLU A 287 21.39 10.24 -20.55
CA GLU A 287 22.80 10.54 -20.83
C GLU A 287 23.75 9.86 -19.84
N SER A 288 23.30 9.59 -18.61
CA SER A 288 24.15 9.06 -17.52
C SER A 288 23.63 7.78 -16.85
N GLU A 289 22.38 7.39 -17.12
CA GLU A 289 21.72 6.25 -16.49
C GLU A 289 21.22 5.26 -17.56
N ASP A 290 21.67 4.01 -17.48
CA ASP A 290 21.12 2.93 -18.30
C ASP A 290 19.88 2.33 -17.61
N PRO A 291 18.78 2.07 -18.34
CA PRO A 291 17.64 1.39 -17.76
C PRO A 291 18.04 -0.04 -17.36
N PRO A 292 17.55 -0.57 -16.21
CA PRO A 292 17.95 -1.88 -15.71
C PRO A 292 17.80 -3.02 -16.72
N SER A 293 16.82 -2.93 -17.62
CA SER A 293 16.58 -3.90 -18.68
C SER A 293 17.71 -4.01 -19.72
N GLN A 294 18.60 -3.01 -19.81
CA GLN A 294 19.74 -3.01 -20.73
C GLN A 294 21.03 -3.53 -20.08
N VAL A 295 21.13 -3.49 -18.75
CA VAL A 295 22.37 -3.81 -18.01
C VAL A 295 22.23 -4.96 -17.02
N ALA A 296 21.01 -5.48 -16.80
CA ALA A 296 20.75 -6.57 -15.87
C ALA A 296 19.92 -7.70 -16.50
N LEU A 297 20.14 -8.92 -16.00
CA LEU A 297 19.32 -10.09 -16.36
C LEU A 297 17.96 -10.02 -15.65
N THR A 298 16.88 -10.13 -16.42
CA THR A 298 15.54 -10.29 -15.86
C THR A 298 15.36 -11.73 -15.34
N ILE A 299 15.20 -11.88 -14.03
CA ILE A 299 15.00 -13.20 -13.38
C ILE A 299 13.50 -13.57 -13.37
N THR A 300 12.65 -12.57 -13.19
CA THR A 300 11.18 -12.69 -13.12
C THR A 300 10.53 -11.50 -13.83
N SER A 301 9.44 -11.75 -14.57
CA SER A 301 8.69 -10.74 -15.34
C SER A 301 7.18 -10.76 -15.05
N ARG A 302 6.64 -11.82 -14.43
CA ARG A 302 5.22 -11.97 -14.10
C ARG A 302 4.91 -11.68 -12.65
N GLY A 303 3.82 -10.95 -12.45
CA GLY A 303 3.34 -10.54 -11.12
C GLY A 303 4.27 -9.51 -10.45
N PHE A 304 3.85 -9.08 -9.26
CA PHE A 304 4.69 -8.34 -8.35
C PHE A 304 5.67 -9.31 -7.69
N ASN A 305 6.97 -9.04 -7.78
CA ASN A 305 8.02 -9.86 -7.19
C ASN A 305 8.84 -8.98 -6.24
N SER A 306 9.03 -9.41 -5.00
CA SER A 306 9.60 -8.54 -3.97
C SER A 306 10.45 -9.30 -2.96
N LYS A 307 11.32 -8.52 -2.28
CA LYS A 307 12.15 -8.94 -1.15
C LYS A 307 12.99 -10.20 -1.43
N PRO A 308 13.80 -10.22 -2.51
CA PRO A 308 14.60 -11.39 -2.84
C PRO A 308 15.71 -11.62 -1.81
N VAL A 309 15.97 -12.88 -1.49
CA VAL A 309 17.10 -13.33 -0.66
C VAL A 309 17.85 -14.42 -1.38
N PHE A 310 19.17 -14.26 -1.44
CA PHE A 310 20.07 -15.22 -2.05
C PHE A 310 20.51 -16.28 -1.03
N TYR A 311 20.49 -17.55 -1.43
CA TYR A 311 21.02 -18.65 -0.62
C TYR A 311 21.80 -19.64 -1.50
N LYS A 312 22.99 -20.01 -1.03
CA LYS A 312 23.83 -21.02 -1.67
C LYS A 312 23.63 -22.36 -0.96
N ARG A 313 22.90 -23.28 -1.60
CA ARG A 313 22.60 -24.60 -1.04
C ARG A 313 23.65 -25.61 -1.49
N THR A 314 24.35 -26.24 -0.55
CA THR A 314 25.24 -27.37 -0.84
C THR A 314 24.42 -28.63 -1.07
N ILE A 315 24.49 -29.21 -2.26
CA ILE A 315 23.89 -30.53 -2.54
C ILE A 315 24.90 -31.59 -2.10
N THR A 316 24.56 -32.34 -1.05
CA THR A 316 25.29 -33.58 -0.72
C THR A 316 24.96 -34.62 -1.78
N PRO A 317 25.95 -35.16 -2.53
CA PRO A 317 25.67 -36.17 -3.53
C PRO A 317 25.10 -37.45 -2.87
N PRO A 318 24.26 -38.25 -3.58
CA PRO A 318 23.72 -39.50 -3.06
C PRO A 318 24.81 -40.40 -2.47
N ARG A 319 24.51 -41.16 -1.41
CA ARG A 319 25.46 -42.03 -0.66
C ARG A 319 26.35 -42.92 -1.53
N VAL A 320 25.92 -43.26 -2.75
CA VAL A 320 26.69 -44.05 -3.74
C VAL A 320 27.98 -43.32 -4.19
N LEU A 321 27.98 -41.99 -4.27
CA LEU A 321 29.15 -41.19 -4.63
C LEU A 321 30.08 -40.91 -3.43
N ALA A 322 29.56 -40.93 -2.20
CA ALA A 322 30.37 -40.76 -0.99
C ALA A 322 31.40 -41.90 -0.80
N GLY A 323 31.08 -43.12 -1.24
CA GLY A 323 32.02 -44.25 -1.23
C GLY A 323 33.16 -44.13 -2.24
N LEU A 324 32.98 -43.35 -3.32
CA LEU A 324 34.00 -43.10 -4.33
C LEU A 324 34.97 -41.97 -3.92
N ALA A 325 34.51 -41.00 -3.11
CA ALA A 325 35.35 -39.99 -2.51
C ALA A 325 36.38 -40.61 -1.53
N SER A 326 35.99 -41.63 -0.76
CA SER A 326 36.91 -42.42 0.07
C SER A 326 37.89 -43.30 -0.73
N ALA A 327 37.68 -43.45 -2.04
CA ALA A 327 38.57 -44.18 -2.95
C ALA A 327 39.51 -43.26 -3.76
N GLY A 328 39.60 -41.97 -3.39
CA GLY A 328 40.52 -41.02 -4.04
C GLY A 328 40.07 -40.55 -5.43
N VAL A 329 38.83 -40.85 -5.84
CA VAL A 329 38.25 -40.32 -7.07
C VAL A 329 37.72 -38.91 -6.78
N SER A 330 38.19 -37.91 -7.52
CA SER A 330 37.69 -36.53 -7.42
C SER A 330 36.19 -36.47 -7.75
N THR A 331 35.34 -36.45 -6.74
CA THR A 331 33.87 -36.36 -6.90
C THR A 331 33.46 -34.90 -7.01
N ALA A 332 33.47 -34.39 -8.25
CA ALA A 332 32.81 -33.17 -8.72
C ALA A 332 33.16 -31.82 -8.03
N PRO A 333 33.25 -30.72 -8.79
CA PRO A 333 33.42 -29.37 -8.22
C PRO A 333 32.18 -29.02 -7.38
N ASP A 334 32.40 -28.32 -6.26
CA ASP A 334 31.41 -27.60 -5.42
C ASP A 334 29.98 -27.68 -5.99
N SER A 335 29.25 -28.77 -5.70
CA SER A 335 27.89 -28.99 -6.20
C SER A 335 26.91 -28.16 -5.38
N SER A 336 27.11 -26.86 -5.42
CA SER A 336 26.28 -25.86 -4.81
C SER A 336 25.36 -25.24 -5.85
N VAL A 337 24.11 -25.08 -5.45
CA VAL A 337 23.09 -24.42 -6.26
C VAL A 337 22.86 -23.03 -5.71
N ARG A 338 22.85 -22.05 -6.61
CA ARG A 338 22.53 -20.66 -6.33
C ARG A 338 21.02 -20.49 -6.44
N GLU A 339 20.37 -20.18 -5.34
CA GLU A 339 18.92 -20.04 -5.29
C GLU A 339 18.55 -18.62 -4.83
N ILE A 340 17.49 -18.07 -5.42
CA ILE A 340 16.86 -16.84 -4.96
C ILE A 340 15.47 -17.19 -4.47
N TYR A 341 15.18 -16.77 -3.24
CA TYR A 341 13.89 -16.87 -2.59
C TYR A 341 13.22 -15.50 -2.60
N TYR A 342 11.93 -15.43 -2.92
CA TYR A 342 11.23 -14.15 -3.03
C TYR A 342 9.72 -14.30 -2.87
N ILE A 343 9.04 -13.20 -2.54
CA ILE A 343 7.59 -13.14 -2.43
C ILE A 343 7.00 -12.73 -3.78
N SER A 344 5.96 -13.41 -4.25
CA SER A 344 5.28 -13.08 -5.50
C SER A 344 3.78 -13.34 -5.46
N ASN A 345 3.01 -12.52 -6.17
CA ASN A 345 1.57 -12.72 -6.39
C ASN A 345 1.24 -13.24 -7.81
N ARG A 346 2.22 -13.83 -8.50
CA ARG A 346 2.11 -14.27 -9.90
C ARG A 346 0.96 -15.22 -10.23
N LEU A 347 0.40 -15.93 -9.24
CA LEU A 347 -0.75 -16.82 -9.40
C LEU A 347 -2.04 -16.25 -8.78
N GLY A 348 -2.09 -14.95 -8.51
CA GLY A 348 -3.23 -14.25 -7.90
C GLY A 348 -3.16 -14.19 -6.37
N TYR A 349 -2.58 -15.20 -5.72
CA TYR A 349 -2.27 -15.18 -4.29
C TYR A 349 -0.81 -14.81 -4.03
N THR A 350 -0.56 -14.05 -2.98
CA THR A 350 0.80 -13.77 -2.53
C THR A 350 1.40 -15.02 -1.88
N SER A 351 2.54 -15.49 -2.37
CA SER A 351 3.17 -16.74 -1.97
C SER A 351 4.69 -16.64 -2.03
N LEU A 352 5.38 -17.61 -1.43
CA LEU A 352 6.84 -17.66 -1.44
C LEU A 352 7.35 -18.59 -2.53
N TYR A 353 8.32 -18.10 -3.30
CA TYR A 353 8.88 -18.80 -4.44
C TYR A 353 10.40 -18.92 -4.33
N ARG A 354 10.93 -19.92 -5.02
CA ARG A 354 12.35 -20.20 -5.25
C ARG A 354 12.63 -20.22 -6.74
N THR A 355 13.77 -19.68 -7.15
CA THR A 355 14.34 -19.87 -8.49
C THR A 355 15.82 -20.17 -8.42
N THR A 356 16.31 -20.96 -9.38
CA THR A 356 17.72 -21.35 -9.47
C THR A 356 18.43 -20.46 -10.48
N VAL A 357 19.51 -19.81 -10.05
CA VAL A 357 20.36 -18.96 -10.89
C VAL A 357 21.47 -19.81 -11.51
N PRO A 358 21.61 -19.86 -12.85
CA PRO A 358 22.68 -20.59 -13.53
C PRO A 358 24.06 -20.16 -13.04
N ASN A 359 25.04 -21.07 -12.96
CA ASN A 359 26.40 -20.78 -12.47
C ASN A 359 27.31 -20.11 -13.51
N ASP A 360 26.89 -20.04 -14.78
CA ASP A 360 27.68 -19.55 -15.90
C ASP A 360 27.33 -18.10 -16.29
N GLU A 361 28.35 -17.28 -16.56
CA GLU A 361 28.19 -15.88 -16.99
C GLU A 361 27.68 -15.77 -18.45
N THR A 362 27.61 -16.88 -19.19
CA THR A 362 27.17 -16.91 -20.60
C THR A 362 25.68 -16.67 -20.80
N HIS A 363 24.87 -16.72 -19.74
CA HIS A 363 23.44 -16.39 -19.78
C HIS A 363 23.15 -14.87 -19.74
N TYR A 364 24.17 -14.00 -19.62
CA TYR A 364 24.02 -12.55 -19.73
C TYR A 364 23.84 -12.06 -21.18
N ALA A 365 23.62 -12.96 -22.14
CA ALA A 365 23.24 -12.58 -23.49
C ALA A 365 21.90 -11.81 -23.46
N ILE A 366 21.98 -10.54 -23.86
CA ILE A 366 20.91 -9.56 -23.96
C ILE A 366 19.60 -10.23 -24.38
N ASN A 367 18.62 -10.12 -23.49
CA ASN A 367 17.35 -10.82 -23.52
C ASN A 367 16.62 -10.55 -24.85
N SER A 368 16.62 -11.51 -25.78
CA SER A 368 15.84 -11.40 -27.02
C SER A 368 14.34 -11.58 -26.79
N ASN A 369 13.95 -12.06 -25.60
CA ASN A 369 12.56 -12.16 -25.18
C ASN A 369 12.37 -11.64 -23.73
N PRO A 370 11.79 -10.44 -23.53
CA PRO A 370 11.55 -9.86 -22.20
C PRO A 370 10.55 -10.67 -21.35
N PHE A 371 9.86 -11.65 -21.93
CA PHE A 371 8.93 -12.55 -21.22
C PHE A 371 9.57 -13.87 -20.78
N GLN A 372 10.84 -14.12 -21.11
CA GLN A 372 11.53 -15.33 -20.69
C GLN A 372 11.97 -15.21 -19.22
N GLU A 373 11.43 -16.07 -18.36
CA GLU A 373 11.78 -16.16 -16.93
C GLU A 373 12.60 -17.42 -16.66
N LEU A 374 13.39 -17.41 -15.58
CA LEU A 374 13.96 -18.65 -15.03
C LEU A 374 12.84 -19.55 -14.46
N PRO A 375 13.06 -20.88 -14.32
CA PRO A 375 12.11 -21.75 -13.65
C PRO A 375 11.83 -21.28 -12.21
N ASN A 376 10.55 -21.25 -11.84
CA ASN A 376 10.11 -20.77 -10.53
C ASN A 376 9.27 -21.83 -9.85
N GLU A 377 9.60 -22.12 -8.60
CA GLU A 377 8.94 -23.12 -7.77
C GLU A 377 8.29 -22.43 -6.58
N MET A 378 7.04 -22.76 -6.28
CA MET A 378 6.36 -22.26 -5.09
C MET A 378 6.70 -23.18 -3.91
N ILE A 379 7.21 -22.60 -2.82
CA ILE A 379 7.59 -23.35 -1.61
C ILE A 379 6.63 -23.13 -0.45
N VAL A 380 5.97 -21.96 -0.37
CA VAL A 380 4.92 -21.67 0.62
C VAL A 380 3.71 -21.08 -0.10
N LYS A 381 2.55 -21.71 0.09
CA LYS A 381 1.24 -21.21 -0.37
C LYS A 381 0.69 -20.22 0.65
N GLY A 382 0.59 -18.95 0.26
CA GLY A 382 -0.07 -17.93 1.07
C GLY A 382 -1.55 -17.75 0.74
N GLU A 383 -2.24 -17.08 1.66
CA GLU A 383 -3.63 -16.58 1.55
C GLU A 383 -4.70 -17.67 1.38
N GLN A 384 -4.30 -18.93 1.60
CA GLN A 384 -5.14 -20.11 1.42
C GLN A 384 -5.29 -20.95 2.70
N SER A 385 -4.64 -20.55 3.79
CA SER A 385 -4.74 -21.17 5.10
C SER A 385 -4.78 -20.12 6.20
N ASP A 386 -5.27 -20.53 7.38
CA ASP A 386 -5.33 -19.72 8.60
C ASP A 386 -3.93 -19.48 9.20
N GLU A 387 -2.94 -20.29 8.79
CA GLU A 387 -1.55 -20.14 9.21
C GLU A 387 -0.82 -19.05 8.41
N PHE A 388 -1.17 -18.85 7.14
CA PHE A 388 -0.55 -17.88 6.24
C PHE A 388 -1.63 -16.98 5.62
N GLU A 389 -2.39 -16.26 6.44
CA GLU A 389 -3.61 -15.57 5.99
C GLU A 389 -3.32 -14.46 4.97
N ALA A 390 -2.24 -13.70 5.17
CA ALA A 390 -1.82 -12.64 4.27
C ALA A 390 -0.31 -12.36 4.40
N PHE A 391 0.35 -12.15 3.28
CA PHE A 391 1.74 -11.67 3.25
C PHE A 391 1.77 -10.14 3.18
N HIS A 392 2.89 -9.56 3.63
CA HIS A 392 3.12 -8.11 3.63
C HIS A 392 4.20 -7.70 2.63
N PRO A 393 3.99 -7.85 1.30
CA PRO A 393 5.05 -7.72 0.30
C PRO A 393 5.70 -6.33 0.23
N PHE A 394 5.03 -5.31 0.76
CA PHE A 394 5.55 -3.94 0.83
C PHE A 394 6.26 -3.63 2.15
N GLN A 395 5.85 -4.26 3.26
CA GLN A 395 6.29 -3.88 4.61
C GLN A 395 7.31 -4.85 5.23
N SER A 396 7.30 -6.13 4.85
CA SER A 396 8.16 -7.15 5.47
C SER A 396 9.11 -7.80 4.46
N LYS A 397 10.39 -7.89 4.81
CA LYS A 397 11.42 -8.72 4.16
C LYS A 397 11.46 -10.12 4.79
N ILE A 398 11.88 -11.09 3.98
CA ILE A 398 12.28 -12.43 4.42
C ILE A 398 13.80 -12.46 4.63
N ASP A 399 14.29 -13.47 5.35
CA ASP A 399 15.73 -13.72 5.46
C ASP A 399 16.05 -15.20 5.71
N ILE A 400 17.26 -15.65 5.36
CA ILE A 400 17.69 -17.04 5.48
C ILE A 400 18.95 -17.10 6.33
N SER A 401 18.87 -17.85 7.44
CA SER A 401 20.04 -18.13 8.29
C SER A 401 21.10 -18.94 7.53
N ARG A 402 22.34 -18.94 8.03
CA ARG A 402 23.43 -19.75 7.46
C ARG A 402 23.08 -21.23 7.37
N GLU A 403 22.30 -21.74 8.32
CA GLU A 403 21.88 -23.13 8.37
C GLU A 403 20.74 -23.48 7.41
N GLY A 404 20.21 -22.51 6.64
CA GLY A 404 19.13 -22.73 5.69
C GLY A 404 17.75 -22.72 6.34
N ILE A 405 17.59 -22.02 7.47
CA ILE A 405 16.28 -21.71 8.04
C ILE A 405 15.83 -20.34 7.53
N LEU A 406 14.80 -20.35 6.71
CA LEU A 406 14.13 -19.19 6.17
C LEU A 406 13.11 -18.66 7.19
N ALA A 407 13.18 -17.36 7.47
CA ALA A 407 12.23 -16.63 8.31
C ALA A 407 11.40 -15.66 7.46
N PHE A 408 10.09 -15.63 7.70
CA PHE A 408 9.17 -14.72 7.02
C PHE A 408 7.98 -14.38 7.91
N VAL A 409 7.32 -13.25 7.63
CA VAL A 409 6.16 -12.77 8.39
C VAL A 409 4.89 -12.94 7.56
N THR A 410 3.84 -13.43 8.20
CA THR A 410 2.47 -13.35 7.66
C THR A 410 1.48 -12.99 8.76
N LYS A 411 0.30 -12.53 8.34
CA LYS A 411 -0.86 -12.41 9.21
C LYS A 411 -1.32 -13.79 9.68
N SER A 412 -1.55 -13.94 10.97
CA SER A 412 -2.17 -15.12 11.57
C SER A 412 -3.11 -14.72 12.71
N GLY A 413 -4.43 -14.82 12.49
CA GLY A 413 -5.45 -14.36 13.42
C GLY A 413 -5.50 -12.84 13.56
N GLU A 414 -5.43 -12.32 14.79
CA GLU A 414 -5.50 -10.87 15.03
C GLU A 414 -4.19 -10.12 14.73
N ASN A 415 -3.05 -10.80 14.80
CA ASN A 415 -1.72 -10.21 14.71
C ASN A 415 -0.88 -10.87 13.60
N ASP A 416 0.33 -10.39 13.41
CA ASP A 416 1.35 -11.05 12.61
C ASP A 416 2.14 -12.10 13.41
N ALA A 417 2.69 -13.07 12.69
CA ALA A 417 3.56 -14.12 13.23
C ALA A 417 4.82 -14.27 12.38
N ILE A 418 5.91 -14.73 13.01
CA ILE A 418 7.13 -15.14 12.32
C ILE A 418 7.09 -16.65 12.11
N HIS A 419 7.31 -17.07 10.88
CA HIS A 419 7.35 -18.47 10.47
C HIS A 419 8.77 -18.89 10.10
N PHE A 420 9.10 -20.14 10.38
CA PHE A 420 10.41 -20.74 10.13
C PHE A 420 10.26 -21.94 9.20
N TYR A 421 10.98 -21.91 8.07
CA TYR A 421 10.96 -22.96 7.06
C TYR A 421 12.37 -23.53 6.85
N ASP A 422 12.52 -24.85 6.96
CA ASP A 422 13.79 -25.54 6.77
C ASP A 422 13.97 -25.90 5.29
N LEU A 423 14.92 -25.23 4.62
CA LEU A 423 15.19 -25.39 3.20
C LEU A 423 15.86 -26.73 2.85
N LYS A 424 16.48 -27.40 3.83
CA LYS A 424 17.13 -28.71 3.62
C LYS A 424 16.08 -29.82 3.63
N LYS A 425 15.08 -29.70 4.51
CA LYS A 425 13.98 -30.66 4.62
C LYS A 425 12.77 -30.33 3.76
N ASP A 426 12.71 -29.09 3.28
CA ASP A 426 11.59 -28.55 2.51
C ASP A 426 10.28 -28.60 3.30
N GLU A 427 10.32 -28.13 4.56
CA GLU A 427 9.17 -28.16 5.46
C GLU A 427 9.07 -26.91 6.34
N HIS A 428 7.83 -26.53 6.65
CA HIS A 428 7.54 -25.56 7.72
C HIS A 428 7.82 -26.21 9.09
N THR A 429 8.58 -25.53 9.94
CA THR A 429 9.08 -26.10 11.20
C THR A 429 8.49 -25.47 12.45
N ARG A 430 8.22 -24.16 12.45
CA ARG A 430 7.81 -23.42 13.64
C ARG A 430 7.14 -22.10 13.28
N THR A 431 6.12 -21.73 14.06
CA THR A 431 5.50 -20.39 14.06
C THR A 431 5.67 -19.76 15.44
N VAL A 432 5.92 -18.45 15.50
CA VAL A 432 6.05 -17.67 16.73
C VAL A 432 5.23 -16.39 16.61
N SER A 433 4.38 -16.14 17.60
CA SER A 433 3.53 -14.95 17.71
C SER A 433 3.79 -14.23 19.03
N PHE A 434 3.53 -12.92 19.07
CA PHE A 434 3.83 -12.10 20.24
C PHE A 434 2.58 -11.32 20.67
N ASN A 435 2.00 -11.66 21.83
CA ASN A 435 0.70 -11.11 22.28
C ASN A 435 0.62 -9.56 22.38
N LYS A 436 1.76 -8.87 22.50
CA LYS A 436 1.82 -7.40 22.63
C LYS A 436 2.16 -6.68 21.33
N LEU A 437 2.52 -7.42 20.28
CA LEU A 437 2.90 -6.90 18.98
C LEU A 437 1.78 -7.22 18.00
N VAL A 438 1.31 -6.20 17.29
CA VAL A 438 0.19 -6.34 16.38
C VAL A 438 0.70 -6.65 14.98
N SER A 439 1.55 -5.77 14.43
CA SER A 439 2.15 -5.96 13.11
C SER A 439 3.65 -6.15 13.22
N LEU A 440 4.21 -7.02 12.37
CA LEU A 440 5.63 -7.34 12.32
C LEU A 440 6.18 -6.96 10.93
N GLY A 441 7.33 -6.30 10.91
CA GLY A 441 8.02 -5.87 9.70
C GLY A 441 9.13 -6.82 9.27
N SER A 442 10.11 -6.26 8.57
CA SER A 442 11.29 -6.99 8.06
C SER A 442 12.03 -7.75 9.17
N VAL A 443 12.34 -9.02 8.91
CA VAL A 443 13.18 -9.87 9.76
C VAL A 443 14.60 -9.98 9.19
N ASN A 444 15.60 -10.13 10.06
CA ASN A 444 16.97 -10.46 9.67
C ASN A 444 17.66 -11.34 10.73
N TRP A 445 18.35 -12.38 10.27
CA TRP A 445 19.08 -13.33 11.11
C TRP A 445 20.41 -12.77 11.58
N SER A 446 20.76 -13.06 12.83
CA SER A 446 22.11 -12.89 13.32
C SER A 446 23.08 -13.78 12.55
N PRO A 447 24.36 -13.37 12.40
CA PRO A 447 25.36 -14.16 11.66
C PRO A 447 25.59 -15.57 12.23
N ASP A 448 25.32 -15.79 13.52
CA ASP A 448 25.40 -17.10 14.18
C ASP A 448 24.13 -17.95 14.02
N GLY A 449 23.05 -17.40 13.44
CA GLY A 449 21.77 -18.09 13.24
C GLY A 449 20.97 -18.34 14.52
N VAL A 450 21.32 -17.71 15.64
CA VAL A 450 20.65 -17.94 16.94
C VAL A 450 19.51 -16.95 17.17
N SER A 451 19.64 -15.71 16.68
CA SER A 451 18.70 -14.62 16.96
C SER A 451 18.18 -13.98 15.68
N LEU A 452 17.02 -13.36 15.79
CA LEU A 452 16.39 -12.54 14.76
C LEU A 452 16.22 -11.12 15.28
N VAL A 453 16.51 -10.14 14.43
CA VAL A 453 16.08 -8.76 14.64
C VAL A 453 14.92 -8.45 13.72
N PHE A 454 13.93 -7.72 14.20
CA PHE A 454 12.80 -7.27 13.40
C PHE A 454 12.20 -5.98 13.94
N SER A 455 11.45 -5.28 13.09
CA SER A 455 10.62 -4.14 13.49
C SER A 455 9.21 -4.60 13.82
N ALA A 456 8.53 -3.96 14.77
CA ALA A 456 7.15 -4.31 15.10
C ALA A 456 6.36 -3.13 15.66
N ILE A 457 5.07 -3.12 15.34
CA ILE A 457 4.10 -2.14 15.82
C ILE A 457 3.33 -2.71 17.02
N GLY A 458 3.42 -2.03 18.16
CA GLY A 458 2.64 -2.35 19.36
C GLY A 458 1.19 -1.83 19.29
N ARG A 459 0.37 -2.17 20.30
CA ARG A 459 -1.01 -1.62 20.43
C ARG A 459 -1.06 -0.09 20.61
N ASN A 460 0.05 0.53 21.00
CA ASN A 460 0.22 1.97 21.08
C ASN A 460 0.48 2.64 19.71
N GLY A 461 0.74 1.87 18.66
CA GLY A 461 0.96 2.35 17.29
C GLY A 461 2.37 2.85 17.01
N HIS A 462 3.34 2.53 17.86
CA HIS A 462 4.76 2.86 17.65
C HIS A 462 5.49 1.70 16.98
N SER A 463 6.39 2.00 16.04
CA SER A 463 7.26 1.02 15.37
C SER A 463 8.63 0.99 16.04
N ASP A 464 8.96 -0.11 16.71
CA ASP A 464 10.23 -0.28 17.43
C ASP A 464 10.96 -1.55 16.98
N LEU A 465 12.26 -1.64 17.27
CA LEU A 465 13.07 -2.82 17.00
C LEU A 465 13.03 -3.82 18.15
N TYR A 466 13.02 -5.09 17.80
CA TYR A 466 13.01 -6.22 18.72
C TYR A 466 14.06 -7.25 18.32
N LEU A 467 14.70 -7.83 19.33
CA LEU A 467 15.62 -8.96 19.22
C LEU A 467 14.94 -10.18 19.81
N TYR A 468 14.84 -11.25 19.04
CA TYR A 468 14.26 -12.52 19.44
C TYR A 468 15.30 -13.64 19.35
N ASN A 469 15.53 -14.34 20.46
CA ASN A 469 16.38 -15.51 20.47
C ASN A 469 15.54 -16.74 20.05
N ALA A 470 15.86 -17.33 18.90
CA ALA A 470 15.10 -18.44 18.34
C ALA A 470 15.25 -19.74 19.15
N GLN A 471 16.31 -19.88 19.95
CA GLN A 471 16.55 -21.06 20.78
C GLN A 471 15.85 -20.96 22.14
N SER A 472 16.05 -19.88 22.89
CA SER A 472 15.46 -19.71 24.23
C SER A 472 14.00 -19.21 24.17
N GLY A 473 13.62 -18.54 23.09
CA GLY A 473 12.33 -17.88 22.97
C GLY A 473 12.28 -16.48 23.61
N ASP A 474 13.41 -15.95 24.06
CA ASP A 474 13.47 -14.63 24.70
C ASP A 474 13.25 -13.51 23.69
N LEU A 475 12.33 -12.60 24.01
CA LEU A 475 12.07 -11.38 23.24
C LEU A 475 12.54 -10.15 24.02
N ARG A 476 13.35 -9.33 23.37
CA ARG A 476 13.88 -8.09 23.92
C ARG A 476 13.56 -6.92 23.01
N LYS A 477 13.00 -5.85 23.59
CA LYS A 477 12.81 -4.56 22.90
C LYS A 477 14.14 -3.78 22.88
N LEU A 478 14.54 -3.27 21.72
CA LEU A 478 15.81 -2.55 21.51
C LEU A 478 15.62 -1.03 21.47
N THR A 479 14.60 -0.55 20.76
CA THR A 479 14.23 0.87 20.73
C THR A 479 12.87 1.08 21.40
N ASN A 480 12.59 2.28 21.91
CA ASN A 480 11.34 2.57 22.60
C ASN A 480 11.06 4.07 22.57
N ASP A 481 10.74 4.58 21.39
CA ASP A 481 10.49 6.00 21.18
C ASP A 481 9.29 6.24 20.23
N PHE A 482 9.18 7.43 19.66
CA PHE A 482 8.09 7.81 18.76
C PHE A 482 8.51 7.82 17.29
N TYR A 483 9.78 7.51 17.03
CA TYR A 483 10.32 7.45 15.69
C TYR A 483 9.98 6.10 15.08
N ASP A 484 10.00 6.08 13.76
CA ASP A 484 9.75 4.86 13.03
C ASP A 484 11.06 4.12 12.81
N ASP A 485 11.26 3.01 13.52
CA ASP A 485 12.44 2.18 13.33
C ASP A 485 12.12 0.94 12.49
N ARG A 486 12.76 0.85 11.32
CA ARG A 486 12.42 -0.16 10.31
C ARG A 486 13.65 -0.72 9.60
N ASP A 487 13.42 -1.85 8.93
CA ASP A 487 14.42 -2.56 8.12
C ASP A 487 15.76 -2.84 8.85
N PRO A 488 15.72 -3.48 10.03
CA PRO A 488 16.95 -3.78 10.76
C PRO A 488 17.78 -4.86 10.05
N ALA A 489 19.11 -4.75 10.16
CA ALA A 489 20.06 -5.73 9.66
C ALA A 489 21.25 -5.85 10.63
N PHE A 490 21.64 -7.07 10.95
CA PHE A 490 22.85 -7.34 11.72
C PHE A 490 24.11 -6.95 10.93
N SER A 491 25.10 -6.43 11.64
CA SER A 491 26.47 -6.36 11.12
C SER A 491 27.04 -7.77 10.92
N PRO A 492 27.98 -7.97 9.98
CA PRO A 492 28.57 -9.29 9.73
C PRO A 492 29.26 -9.93 10.94
N ASP A 493 29.74 -9.12 11.88
CA ASP A 493 30.36 -9.54 13.15
C ASP A 493 29.35 -9.74 14.28
N GLY A 494 28.06 -9.43 14.07
CA GLY A 494 26.97 -9.63 15.02
C GLY A 494 26.92 -8.60 16.17
N LYS A 495 27.76 -7.56 16.14
CA LYS A 495 27.87 -6.58 17.23
C LYS A 495 26.88 -5.41 17.13
N TYR A 496 26.44 -5.09 15.92
CA TYR A 496 25.60 -3.93 15.65
C TYR A 496 24.34 -4.33 14.88
N ILE A 497 23.31 -3.52 15.03
CA ILE A 497 22.14 -3.50 14.14
C ILE A 497 22.17 -2.19 13.36
N ALA A 498 22.27 -2.27 12.03
CA ALA A 498 21.99 -1.16 11.15
C ALA A 498 20.48 -1.10 10.89
N PHE A 499 19.88 0.09 10.93
CA PHE A 499 18.44 0.25 10.66
C PHE A 499 18.13 1.65 10.12
N SER A 500 16.94 1.80 9.57
CA SER A 500 16.45 3.07 9.01
C SER A 500 15.49 3.73 9.98
N SER A 501 15.64 5.03 10.23
CA SER A 501 14.77 5.78 11.14
C SER A 501 14.57 7.25 10.74
N ASP A 502 13.43 7.82 11.13
CA ASP A 502 13.07 9.23 10.92
C ASP A 502 13.47 10.14 12.10
N ARG A 503 14.32 9.66 13.01
CA ARG A 503 14.74 10.38 14.24
C ARG A 503 15.57 11.65 14.06
N THR A 504 15.86 12.08 12.83
CA THR A 504 16.60 13.33 12.58
C THR A 504 15.66 14.53 12.45
N SER A 505 16.22 15.75 12.47
CA SER A 505 15.46 16.96 12.15
C SER A 505 14.86 16.96 10.74
N PHE A 506 15.36 16.10 9.83
CA PHE A 506 14.81 15.95 8.49
C PHE A 506 13.62 14.98 8.44
N GLY A 507 13.45 14.11 9.44
CA GLY A 507 12.37 13.14 9.50
C GLY A 507 10.98 13.74 9.69
N ILE A 508 10.89 14.98 10.20
CA ILE A 508 9.64 15.78 10.19
C ILE A 508 9.09 16.00 8.78
N ASN A 509 9.94 15.86 7.75
CA ASN A 509 9.58 15.94 6.33
C ASN A 509 9.59 14.55 5.67
N GLY A 510 9.49 13.47 6.45
CA GLY A 510 9.36 12.10 5.97
C GLY A 510 10.66 11.45 5.51
N LYS A 511 11.81 12.06 5.85
CA LYS A 511 13.13 11.57 5.42
C LYS A 511 13.73 10.59 6.44
N TYR A 512 14.12 9.43 5.94
CA TYR A 512 14.79 8.39 6.72
C TYR A 512 16.31 8.51 6.62
N ASN A 513 17.01 8.11 7.69
CA ASN A 513 18.47 8.06 7.80
C ASN A 513 18.89 6.71 8.37
N LEU A 514 20.15 6.32 8.16
CA LEU A 514 20.71 5.08 8.69
C LEU A 514 21.33 5.31 10.07
N PHE A 515 21.09 4.37 10.99
CA PHE A 515 21.59 4.38 12.36
C PHE A 515 22.22 3.04 12.71
N LEU A 516 23.10 3.04 13.70
CA LEU A 516 23.68 1.84 14.27
C LEU A 516 23.27 1.71 15.73
N PHE A 517 22.80 0.53 16.10
CA PHE A 517 22.55 0.15 17.49
C PHE A 517 23.61 -0.85 17.93
N ASP A 518 24.34 -0.54 18.99
CA ASP A 518 25.36 -1.41 19.58
C ASP A 518 24.72 -2.41 20.55
N LEU A 519 24.87 -3.71 20.29
CA LEU A 519 24.29 -4.78 21.10
C LEU A 519 25.09 -5.07 22.37
N GLU A 520 26.38 -4.71 22.42
CA GLU A 520 27.22 -4.86 23.62
C GLU A 520 26.92 -3.74 24.63
N THR A 521 26.91 -2.48 24.17
CA THR A 521 26.70 -1.32 25.05
C THR A 521 25.23 -0.92 25.20
N LEU A 522 24.35 -1.42 24.31
CA LEU A 522 22.92 -1.10 24.28
C LEU A 522 22.65 0.38 24.01
N HIS A 523 23.54 0.99 23.23
CA HIS A 523 23.48 2.39 22.86
C HIS A 523 23.28 2.58 21.36
N LEU A 524 22.54 3.63 21.05
CA LEU A 524 22.37 4.13 19.70
C LEU A 524 23.57 5.03 19.34
N ALA A 525 24.18 4.78 18.19
CA ALA A 525 25.26 5.58 17.63
C ALA A 525 24.78 6.42 16.43
#